data_AF-A0A8T0EQC8-F1
#
_entry.id   AF-A0A8T0EQC8-F1
#
_cell.length_a   1.000
_cell.length_b   1.000
_cell.length_c   1.000
_cell.angle_alpha   90.00
_cell.angle_beta   90.00
_cell.angle_gamma   90.00
#
_symmetry.space_group_name_H-M   'P 1'
#
loop_
_entity.id
_entity.type
_entity.pdbx_description
1 polymer ?
#
loop_
_entity_poly.entity_id
_entity_poly.type
_entity_poly.pdbx_seq_one_letter_code
_entity_poly.pdbx_strand_id
1 'polypeptide(L)'
;MCFLRHKITNVRILLMYGISMNIPTEFDFYHYINIPNWIFQEAVQRGFVSYRRAFLIFLLLYDFEHHQHSPQGLQCIWRSIKDPFLSHAELVFTLIQVMPLEMIFRIHCHYATFVSGGSCVYTPYPRKLKHFCRVEVRKLLRSLHLLPHEISRLFIPESLKPYLCEY
;
A
#
# COMPACT_ATOMS: atom_id res chain seq x y z
N MET A 1 -1.54 -8.16 16.17
CA MET A 1 -0.24 -7.48 16.35
C MET A 1 0.82 -8.37 15.71
N CYS A 2 1.26 -8.07 14.48
CA CYS A 2 2.41 -8.77 13.85
C CYS A 2 2.84 -7.99 12.60
N PHE A 3 3.28 -6.74 12.77
CA PHE A 3 3.86 -5.95 11.69
C PHE A 3 5.09 -5.25 12.24
N LEU A 4 6.26 -5.79 11.92
CA LEU A 4 7.53 -5.06 11.91
C LEU A 4 8.06 -4.69 13.30
N ARG A 5 8.50 -5.72 14.01
CA ARG A 5 9.48 -5.57 15.08
C ARG A 5 10.84 -5.19 14.43
N HIS A 6 11.27 -3.94 14.65
CA HIS A 6 12.67 -3.50 14.78
C HIS A 6 13.36 -2.58 13.74
N LYS A 7 12.71 -1.92 12.77
CA LYS A 7 13.43 -0.86 11.99
C LYS A 7 12.70 0.45 11.71
N ILE A 8 11.38 0.49 11.83
CA ILE A 8 10.64 1.74 11.73
C ILE A 8 10.00 1.97 13.10
N THR A 9 10.52 2.92 13.87
CA THR A 9 9.95 3.31 15.17
C THR A 9 8.50 3.80 15.07
N ASN A 10 7.98 4.02 13.86
CA ASN A 10 6.65 4.58 13.61
C ASN A 10 5.82 3.82 12.54
N VAL A 11 5.84 2.48 12.57
CA VAL A 11 4.94 1.64 11.74
C VAL A 11 3.47 1.98 11.95
N ARG A 12 3.09 2.40 13.17
CA ARG A 12 1.72 2.84 13.49
C ARG A 12 1.31 4.08 12.69
N ILE A 13 2.27 4.97 12.41
CA ILE A 13 2.11 6.17 11.60
C ILE A 13 2.01 5.79 10.11
N LEU A 14 2.87 4.91 9.60
CA LEU A 14 2.79 4.42 8.21
C LEU A 14 1.47 3.68 7.91
N LEU A 15 0.99 2.86 8.85
CA LEU A 15 -0.31 2.18 8.74
C LEU A 15 -1.48 3.14 8.96
N MET A 16 -1.29 4.25 9.70
CA MET A 16 -2.27 5.33 9.73
C MET A 16 -2.32 6.07 8.40
N TYR A 17 -1.20 6.31 7.69
CA TYR A 17 -1.16 7.02 6.41
C TYR A 17 -1.47 6.17 5.18
N GLY A 18 -1.27 4.84 5.23
CA GLY A 18 -1.80 3.95 4.19
C GLY A 18 -3.33 3.93 4.15
N ILE A 19 -3.98 4.43 5.21
CA ILE A 19 -5.43 4.46 5.40
C ILE A 19 -5.97 5.90 5.49
N SER A 20 -5.17 6.85 5.99
CA SER A 20 -5.46 8.29 6.06
C SER A 20 -5.02 8.96 4.76
N MET A 21 -5.93 9.69 4.13
CA MET A 21 -5.75 10.28 2.79
C MET A 21 -4.72 11.43 2.74
N ASN A 22 -4.05 11.76 3.85
CA ASN A 22 -3.14 12.90 3.95
C ASN A 22 -1.76 12.47 4.44
N ILE A 23 -0.74 12.69 3.60
CA ILE A 23 0.66 12.69 4.02
C ILE A 23 0.90 14.02 4.76
N PRO A 24 1.44 14.02 5.99
CA PRO A 24 1.84 15.27 6.65
C PRO A 24 2.89 15.99 5.81
N THR A 25 2.81 17.31 5.78
CA THR A 25 3.84 18.18 5.16
C THR A 25 5.25 17.94 5.72
N GLU A 26 5.34 17.38 6.93
CA GLU A 26 6.60 17.08 7.64
C GLU A 26 7.18 15.70 7.29
N PHE A 27 6.51 14.90 6.45
CA PHE A 27 7.03 13.58 6.09
C PHE A 27 8.22 13.68 5.14
N ASP A 28 9.40 13.33 5.65
CA ASP A 28 10.65 13.32 4.89
C ASP A 28 10.91 11.92 4.30
N PHE A 29 10.56 11.73 3.02
CA PHE A 29 10.85 10.51 2.26
C PHE A 29 12.35 10.22 2.15
N TYR A 30 13.19 11.26 2.02
CA TYR A 30 14.65 11.12 1.87
C TYR A 30 15.29 10.43 3.06
N HIS A 31 14.71 10.59 4.25
CA HIS A 31 15.16 9.91 5.46
C HIS A 31 14.99 8.38 5.40
N TYR A 32 14.04 7.87 4.60
CA TYR A 32 13.67 6.45 4.58
C TYR A 32 14.11 5.72 3.31
N ILE A 33 14.11 6.43 2.18
CA ILE A 33 14.59 5.95 0.89
C ILE A 33 15.46 7.07 0.31
N ASN A 34 16.57 6.74 -0.35
CA ASN A 34 17.50 7.75 -0.90
C ASN A 34 16.92 8.44 -2.16
N ILE A 35 15.66 8.88 -2.10
CA ILE A 35 14.89 9.56 -3.14
C ILE A 35 14.44 10.92 -2.58
N PRO A 36 14.75 12.03 -3.27
CA PRO A 36 14.38 13.35 -2.80
C PRO A 36 12.86 13.56 -2.66
N ASN A 37 12.43 14.26 -1.60
CA ASN A 37 11.02 14.57 -1.33
C ASN A 37 10.31 15.31 -2.45
N TRP A 38 11.04 16.19 -3.14
CA TRP A 38 10.49 17.03 -4.20
C TRP A 38 9.89 16.21 -5.35
N ILE A 39 10.36 14.98 -5.57
CA ILE A 39 9.84 14.08 -6.61
C ILE A 39 8.37 13.77 -6.39
N PHE A 40 8.01 13.38 -5.16
CA PHE A 40 6.62 13.06 -4.82
C PHE A 40 5.76 14.32 -4.82
N GLN A 41 6.30 15.45 -4.35
CA GLN A 41 5.58 16.74 -4.36
C GLN A 41 5.31 17.22 -5.78
N GLU A 42 6.29 17.14 -6.68
CA GLU A 42 6.18 17.55 -8.06
C GLU A 42 5.21 16.66 -8.83
N ALA A 43 5.28 15.33 -8.66
CA ALA A 43 4.33 14.41 -9.28
C ALA A 43 2.88 14.69 -8.86
N VAL A 44 2.68 15.12 -7.60
CA VAL A 44 1.36 15.56 -7.11
C VAL A 44 0.95 16.92 -7.68
N GLN A 45 1.85 17.91 -7.68
CA GLN A 45 1.58 19.25 -8.22
C GLN A 45 1.26 19.22 -9.72
N ARG A 46 1.94 18.36 -10.48
CA ARG A 46 1.68 18.14 -11.91
C ARG A 46 0.44 17.29 -12.18
N GLY A 47 -0.21 16.76 -11.14
CA GLY A 47 -1.43 15.96 -11.27
C GLY A 47 -1.20 14.54 -11.80
N PHE A 48 0.03 14.04 -11.83
CA PHE A 48 0.33 12.67 -12.26
C PHE A 48 -0.20 11.65 -11.25
N VAL A 49 -0.15 11.97 -9.97
CA VAL A 49 -0.61 11.12 -8.87
C VAL A 49 -1.29 11.97 -7.79
N SER A 50 -2.21 11.37 -7.03
CA SER A 50 -2.68 11.97 -5.77
C SER A 50 -1.65 11.77 -4.65
N TYR A 51 -1.73 12.55 -3.56
CA TYR A 51 -0.91 12.31 -2.36
C TYR A 51 -0.98 10.87 -1.87
N ARG A 52 -2.19 10.30 -1.84
CA ARG A 52 -2.36 8.89 -1.47
C ARG A 52 -1.60 7.95 -2.40
N ARG A 53 -1.64 8.17 -3.71
CA ARG A 53 -0.90 7.36 -4.69
C ARG A 53 0.61 7.53 -4.53
N ALA A 54 1.10 8.75 -4.35
CA ALA A 54 2.51 9.03 -4.06
C ALA A 54 3.00 8.27 -2.82
N PHE A 55 2.21 8.21 -1.75
CA PHE A 55 2.54 7.43 -0.56
C PHE A 55 2.63 5.92 -0.83
N LEU A 56 1.76 5.38 -1.68
CA LEU A 56 1.83 3.96 -2.07
C LEU A 56 3.09 3.67 -2.89
N ILE A 57 3.49 4.59 -3.77
CA ILE A 57 4.75 4.48 -4.53
C ILE A 57 5.93 4.48 -3.56
N PHE A 58 5.94 5.37 -2.56
CA PHE A 58 6.95 5.38 -1.50
C PHE A 58 7.02 4.03 -0.76
N LEU A 59 5.89 3.49 -0.31
CA LEU A 59 5.87 2.21 0.40
C LEU A 59 6.40 1.05 -0.46
N LEU A 60 6.10 1.06 -1.75
CA LEU A 60 6.64 0.09 -2.69
C LEU A 60 8.17 0.22 -2.83
N LEU A 61 8.67 1.45 -2.94
CA LEU A 61 10.11 1.71 -3.01
C LEU A 61 10.84 1.28 -1.74
N TYR A 62 10.26 1.59 -0.57
CA TYR A 62 10.81 1.20 0.71
C TYR A 62 10.88 -0.32 0.87
N ASP A 63 9.83 -1.05 0.47
CA ASP A 63 9.84 -2.51 0.44
C ASP A 63 10.88 -3.05 -0.55
N PHE A 64 10.95 -2.45 -1.74
CA PHE A 64 11.93 -2.81 -2.75
C PHE A 64 13.38 -2.50 -2.33
N GLU A 65 13.64 -1.53 -1.46
CA GLU A 65 15.01 -1.24 -1.01
C GLU A 65 15.41 -2.11 0.19
N HIS A 66 14.50 -2.32 1.14
CA HIS A 66 14.84 -2.88 2.45
C HIS A 66 14.28 -4.29 2.71
N HIS A 67 13.27 -4.73 1.95
CA HIS A 67 12.47 -5.93 2.26
C HIS A 67 12.18 -6.82 1.05
N GLN A 68 12.99 -6.76 -0.02
CA GLN A 68 12.77 -7.53 -1.27
C GLN A 68 12.50 -9.04 -1.05
N HIS A 69 13.04 -9.61 0.03
CA HIS A 69 12.91 -11.03 0.37
C HIS A 69 11.80 -11.34 1.38
N SER A 70 11.07 -10.35 1.88
CA SER A 70 10.02 -10.49 2.89
C SER A 70 8.73 -9.76 2.49
N PRO A 71 8.06 -10.16 1.39
CA PRO A 71 6.94 -9.44 0.78
C PRO A 71 5.65 -9.46 1.60
N GLN A 72 5.59 -10.22 2.70
CA GLN A 72 4.40 -10.35 3.55
C GLN A 72 3.96 -8.98 4.08
N GLY A 73 4.94 -8.09 4.31
CA GLY A 73 4.74 -6.71 4.70
C GLY A 73 3.88 -5.95 3.69
N LEU A 74 4.41 -5.86 2.46
CA LEU A 74 3.77 -5.24 1.31
C LEU A 74 2.39 -5.85 1.03
N GLN A 75 2.29 -7.18 1.03
CA GLN A 75 1.04 -7.89 0.73
C GLN A 75 -0.10 -7.50 1.67
N CYS A 76 0.14 -7.45 2.98
CA CYS A 76 -0.92 -7.13 3.93
C CYS A 76 -1.35 -5.66 3.87
N ILE A 77 -0.39 -4.74 3.64
CA ILE A 77 -0.71 -3.33 3.40
C ILE A 77 -1.61 -3.21 2.18
N TRP A 78 -1.21 -3.83 1.06
CA TRP A 78 -1.96 -3.79 -0.20
C TRP A 78 -3.31 -4.51 -0.14
N ARG A 79 -3.46 -5.54 0.69
CA ARG A 79 -4.76 -6.18 0.96
C ARG A 79 -5.68 -5.32 1.83
N SER A 80 -5.14 -4.42 2.63
CA SER A 80 -5.91 -3.53 3.51
C SER A 80 -6.44 -2.27 2.81
N ILE A 81 -6.10 -2.06 1.54
CA ILE A 81 -6.47 -0.86 0.77
C ILE A 81 -7.52 -1.24 -0.30
N LYS A 82 -8.52 -0.37 -0.50
CA LYS A 82 -9.61 -0.58 -1.47
C LYS A 82 -9.14 -0.61 -2.92
N ASP A 83 -8.29 0.36 -3.23
CA ASP A 83 -7.76 0.62 -4.56
C ASP A 83 -6.24 0.72 -4.42
N PRO A 84 -5.57 -0.43 -4.47
CA PRO A 84 -4.15 -0.50 -4.15
C PRO A 84 -3.28 -0.59 -5.40
N PHE A 85 -3.89 -0.67 -6.59
CA PHE A 85 -3.12 -0.98 -7.77
C PHE A 85 -2.50 0.25 -8.42
N LEU A 86 -1.18 0.32 -8.32
CA LEU A 86 -0.36 1.30 -9.03
C LEU A 86 -0.21 0.86 -10.49
N SER A 87 -0.41 1.81 -11.40
CA SER A 87 -0.14 1.62 -12.82
C SER A 87 1.34 1.85 -13.14
N HIS A 88 1.82 1.25 -14.22
CA HIS A 88 3.16 1.50 -14.72
C HIS A 88 3.38 2.97 -15.05
N ALA A 89 2.37 3.65 -15.60
CA ALA A 89 2.42 5.08 -15.91
C ALA A 89 2.63 5.94 -14.66
N GLU A 90 1.95 5.65 -13.55
CA GLU A 90 2.16 6.37 -12.28
C GLU A 90 3.59 6.20 -11.77
N LEU A 91 4.18 5.01 -11.89
CA LEU A 91 5.57 4.77 -11.51
C LEU A 91 6.54 5.52 -12.41
N VAL A 92 6.36 5.45 -13.74
CA VAL A 92 7.23 6.12 -14.70
C VAL A 92 7.17 7.64 -14.52
N PHE A 93 5.97 8.24 -14.54
CA PHE A 93 5.83 9.69 -14.42
C PHE A 93 6.32 10.25 -13.09
N THR A 94 6.29 9.45 -12.03
CA THR A 94 6.84 9.86 -10.72
C THR A 94 8.36 9.70 -10.68
N LEU A 95 8.91 8.56 -11.14
CA LEU A 95 10.28 8.17 -10.79
C LEU A 95 11.31 8.40 -11.90
N ILE A 96 10.90 8.65 -13.14
CA ILE A 96 11.82 8.79 -14.29
C ILE A 96 12.88 9.87 -14.11
N GLN A 97 12.60 10.89 -13.29
CA GLN A 97 13.54 11.98 -13.02
C GLN A 97 14.73 11.57 -12.13
N VAL A 98 14.61 10.48 -11.37
CA VAL A 98 15.63 10.04 -10.40
C VAL A 98 16.16 8.65 -10.63
N MET A 99 15.55 7.86 -11.52
CA MET A 99 16.01 6.51 -11.82
C MET A 99 15.79 6.13 -13.28
N PRO A 100 16.65 5.24 -13.84
CA PRO A 100 16.48 4.72 -15.19
C PRO A 100 15.20 3.91 -15.36
N LEU A 101 14.66 3.87 -16.59
CA LEU A 101 13.46 3.10 -16.93
C LEU A 101 13.58 1.62 -16.57
N GLU A 102 14.77 1.05 -16.74
CA GLU A 102 15.06 -0.35 -16.41
C GLU A 102 14.85 -0.64 -14.92
N MET A 103 15.23 0.30 -14.04
CA MET A 103 15.01 0.18 -12.60
C MET A 103 13.52 0.28 -12.26
N ILE A 104 12.81 1.23 -12.89
CA ILE A 104 11.35 1.39 -12.72
C ILE A 104 10.62 0.11 -13.14
N PHE A 105 11.05 -0.50 -14.25
CA PHE A 105 10.50 -1.77 -14.72
C PHE A 105 10.71 -2.90 -13.72
N ARG A 106 11.91 -3.00 -13.12
CA ARG A 106 12.19 -4.00 -12.07
C ARG A 106 11.31 -3.80 -10.83
N ILE A 107 11.12 -2.56 -10.40
CA ILE A 107 10.22 -2.22 -9.29
C ILE A 107 8.78 -2.63 -9.63
N HIS A 108 8.33 -2.33 -10.85
CA HIS A 108 7.00 -2.70 -11.31
C HIS A 108 6.81 -4.23 -11.38
N CYS A 109 7.81 -4.99 -11.81
CA CYS A 109 7.71 -6.45 -11.81
C CYS A 109 7.79 -7.05 -10.40
N HIS A 110 8.63 -6.53 -9.50
CA HIS A 110 8.61 -6.91 -8.07
C HIS A 110 7.21 -6.74 -7.48
N TYR A 111 6.63 -5.56 -7.70
CA TYR A 111 5.27 -5.23 -7.33
C TYR A 111 4.25 -6.22 -7.92
N ALA A 112 4.33 -6.48 -9.23
CA ALA A 112 3.41 -7.37 -9.92
C ALA A 112 3.47 -8.81 -9.39
N THR A 113 4.67 -9.32 -9.09
CA THR A 113 4.88 -10.67 -8.54
C THR A 113 4.22 -10.83 -7.18
N PHE A 114 4.41 -9.87 -6.27
CA PHE A 114 3.98 -10.04 -4.89
C PHE A 114 2.56 -9.53 -4.61
N VAL A 115 2.08 -8.55 -5.37
CA VAL A 115 0.78 -7.90 -5.13
C VAL A 115 -0.25 -8.28 -6.19
N SER A 116 0.12 -8.20 -7.47
CA SER A 116 -0.82 -8.37 -8.59
C SER A 116 -0.97 -9.82 -9.05
N GLY A 117 -0.27 -10.77 -8.43
CA GLY A 117 -0.37 -12.19 -8.73
C GLY A 117 0.42 -12.64 -9.97
N GLY A 118 1.50 -11.93 -10.31
CA GLY A 118 2.50 -12.40 -11.28
C GLY A 118 2.44 -11.80 -12.68
N SER A 119 1.42 -11.02 -13.04
CA SER A 119 1.37 -10.38 -14.37
C SER A 119 1.95 -8.96 -14.34
N CYS A 120 3.11 -8.77 -14.97
CA CYS A 120 3.77 -7.46 -15.12
C CYS A 120 3.06 -6.56 -16.18
N VAL A 121 1.99 -7.05 -16.81
CA VAL A 121 1.08 -6.31 -17.69
C VAL A 121 -0.25 -6.13 -16.95
N TYR A 122 -0.28 -5.19 -16.01
CA TYR A 122 -1.48 -4.95 -15.20
C TYR A 122 -2.28 -3.78 -15.79
N THR A 123 -3.48 -4.07 -16.30
CA THR A 123 -4.52 -3.06 -16.49
C THR A 123 -5.26 -2.89 -15.16
N PRO A 124 -5.52 -1.64 -14.72
CA PRO A 124 -6.23 -1.37 -13.46
C PRO A 124 -7.67 -1.88 -13.55
N TYR A 125 -7.86 -3.15 -13.21
CA TYR A 125 -9.18 -3.71 -13.00
C TYR A 125 -9.59 -3.42 -11.56
N PRO A 126 -10.78 -2.84 -11.33
CA PRO A 126 -11.27 -2.63 -9.97
C PRO A 126 -11.31 -3.97 -9.25
N ARG A 127 -10.88 -3.98 -7.98
CA ARG A 127 -10.99 -5.18 -7.14
C ARG A 127 -12.45 -5.63 -7.11
N LYS A 128 -12.65 -6.95 -7.00
CA LYS A 128 -13.98 -7.54 -6.81
C LYS A 128 -14.72 -6.82 -5.68
N LEU A 129 -16.01 -6.57 -5.86
CA LEU A 129 -16.87 -5.90 -4.87
C LEU A 129 -16.73 -6.51 -3.47
N LYS A 130 -16.59 -7.83 -3.37
CA LYS A 130 -16.35 -8.56 -2.12
C LYS A 130 -15.14 -8.02 -1.33
N HIS A 131 -14.06 -7.65 -2.01
CA HIS A 131 -12.88 -7.06 -1.38
C HIS A 131 -13.16 -5.64 -0.87
N PHE A 132 -13.85 -4.84 -1.67
CA PHE A 132 -14.25 -3.49 -1.26
C PHE A 132 -15.12 -3.52 0.00
N CYS A 133 -16.12 -4.40 0.03
CA CYS A 133 -16.97 -4.63 1.20
C CYS A 133 -16.14 -5.07 2.41
N ARG A 134 -15.19 -6.00 2.23
CA ARG A 134 -14.29 -6.43 3.32
C ARG A 134 -13.49 -5.27 3.90
N VAL A 135 -12.92 -4.40 3.06
CA VAL A 135 -12.13 -3.26 3.54
C VAL A 135 -13.00 -2.28 4.34
N GLU A 136 -14.22 -2.00 3.87
CA GLU A 136 -15.14 -1.10 4.59
C GLU A 136 -15.64 -1.67 5.91
N VAL A 137 -16.07 -2.93 5.90
CA VAL A 137 -16.51 -3.62 7.11
C VAL A 137 -15.37 -3.64 8.12
N ARG A 138 -14.14 -4.00 7.71
CA ARG A 138 -12.98 -3.97 8.61
C ARG A 138 -12.65 -2.57 9.12
N LYS A 139 -12.80 -1.53 8.29
CA LYS A 139 -12.60 -0.14 8.71
C LYS A 139 -13.59 0.25 9.82
N LEU A 140 -14.86 -0.09 9.66
CA LEU A 140 -15.90 0.13 10.67
C LEU A 140 -15.66 -0.68 11.95
N LEU A 141 -15.36 -1.97 11.82
CA LEU A 141 -15.06 -2.82 12.98
C LEU A 141 -13.83 -2.32 13.75
N ARG A 142 -12.82 -1.81 13.05
CA ARG A 142 -11.65 -1.18 13.67
C ARG A 142 -12.02 0.09 14.43
N SER A 143 -12.85 0.97 13.87
CA SER A 143 -13.28 2.19 14.57
C SER A 143 -14.09 1.89 15.82
N LEU A 144 -14.74 0.72 15.86
CA LEU A 144 -15.47 0.21 17.02
C LEU A 144 -14.59 -0.66 17.94
N HIS A 145 -13.29 -0.80 17.67
CA HIS A 145 -12.36 -1.66 18.42
C HIS A 145 -12.74 -3.15 18.48
N LEU A 146 -13.52 -3.62 17.50
CA LEU A 146 -14.02 -5.00 17.41
C LEU A 146 -13.04 -5.96 16.73
N LEU A 147 -11.99 -5.46 16.06
CA LEU A 147 -10.97 -6.31 15.44
C LEU A 147 -9.80 -6.63 16.39
N PRO A 148 -9.26 -7.86 16.38
CA PRO A 148 -9.68 -9.02 15.58
C PRO A 148 -10.74 -9.93 16.25
N HIS A 149 -11.01 -9.76 17.54
CA HIS A 149 -11.64 -10.81 18.36
C HIS A 149 -13.18 -10.90 18.21
N GLU A 150 -13.87 -9.83 17.84
CA GLU A 150 -15.33 -9.75 17.86
C GLU A 150 -15.99 -10.12 16.51
N ILE A 151 -15.22 -10.51 15.49
CA ILE A 151 -15.78 -10.97 14.20
C ILE A 151 -16.67 -12.20 14.39
N SER A 152 -16.31 -13.08 15.34
CA SER A 152 -17.07 -14.30 15.64
C SER A 152 -18.51 -14.00 16.09
N ARG A 153 -18.74 -12.84 16.71
CA ARG A 153 -20.05 -12.39 17.22
C ARG A 153 -20.90 -11.65 16.18
N LEU A 154 -20.35 -11.35 15.00
CA LEU A 154 -21.12 -10.71 13.94
C LEU A 154 -22.19 -11.66 13.41
N PHE A 155 -23.41 -11.14 13.25
CA PHE A 155 -24.53 -11.86 12.66
C PHE A 155 -24.40 -11.88 11.12
N ILE A 156 -23.38 -12.57 10.64
CA ILE A 156 -23.06 -12.76 9.22
C ILE A 156 -22.79 -14.24 8.93
N PRO A 157 -22.91 -14.70 7.67
CA PRO A 157 -22.57 -16.08 7.30
C PRO A 157 -21.16 -16.49 7.76
N GLU A 158 -21.05 -17.71 8.32
CA GLU A 158 -19.77 -18.26 8.80
C GLU A 158 -18.68 -18.28 7.72
N SER A 159 -19.06 -18.48 6.46
CA SER A 159 -18.13 -18.46 5.31
C SER A 159 -17.47 -17.09 5.06
N LEU A 160 -18.03 -16.01 5.59
CA LEU A 160 -17.48 -14.65 5.46
C LEU A 160 -16.61 -14.24 6.66
N LYS A 161 -16.74 -14.90 7.81
CA LYS A 161 -15.97 -14.56 9.02
C LYS A 161 -14.46 -14.76 8.82
N PRO A 162 -13.96 -15.90 8.30
CA PRO A 162 -12.54 -16.07 7.98
C PRO A 162 -12.04 -15.02 6.98
N TYR A 163 -12.85 -14.73 5.96
CA TYR A 163 -12.51 -13.74 4.94
C TYR A 163 -12.36 -12.33 5.53
N LEU A 164 -13.13 -11.97 6.57
CA LEU A 164 -12.94 -10.72 7.31
C LEU A 164 -11.76 -10.76 8.27
N CYS A 165 -11.28 -11.93 8.70
CA CYS A 165 -10.15 -12.10 9.62
C CYS A 165 -8.78 -12.09 8.94
N GLU A 166 -8.70 -12.56 7.69
CA GLU A 166 -7.46 -12.63 6.91
C GLU A 166 -6.80 -11.24 6.74
N TYR A 167 -5.46 -11.23 6.61
CA TYR A 167 -4.68 -10.06 6.18
C TYR A 167 -4.26 -10.18 4.74
#